data_AF-A0A2H0MJC1-F1
#
_entry.id   AF-A0A2H0MJC1-F1
#
_cell.length_a   1.000
_cell.length_b   1.000
_cell.length_c   1.000
_cell.angle_alpha   90.00
_cell.angle_beta   90.00
_cell.angle_gamma   90.00
#
_symmetry.space_group_name_H-M   'P 1'
#
loop_
_entity.id
_entity.type
_entity.pdbx_description
1 polymer ?
#
loop_
_entity_poly.entity_id
_entity_poly.type
_entity_poly.pdbx_seq_one_letter_code
_entity_poly.pdbx_strand_id
1 'polypeptide(L)'
;MGKRMIRIWRLYQANTVREKQKLAEVLKVYQEALKIVRRFKPDFLVVSLGMDIMRGDPTGAFLLNTGDMREIGSQLSELHLPTLVVQEGSSPWQTCAGEPVASCWVSLNNKRRRGERFYNNSI
;
A
#
# COMPACT_ATOMS: atom_id res chain seq x y z
N MET A 1 0.59 12.62 -26.90
CA MET A 1 1.85 11.86 -27.02
C MET A 1 2.58 11.98 -25.69
N GLY A 2 2.85 10.87 -24.98
CA GLY A 2 3.65 10.88 -23.75
C GLY A 2 2.98 10.27 -22.50
N LYS A 3 2.74 8.95 -22.50
CA LYS A 3 2.43 8.21 -21.26
C LYS A 3 3.71 8.13 -20.44
N ARG A 4 3.81 8.87 -19.34
CA ARG A 4 4.94 8.77 -18.41
C ARG A 4 4.52 7.88 -17.26
N MET A 5 5.02 6.64 -17.27
CA MET A 5 4.85 5.67 -16.20
C MET A 5 6.16 5.60 -15.43
N ILE A 6 6.13 5.96 -14.15
CA ILE A 6 7.27 5.75 -13.26
C ILE A 6 7.10 4.35 -12.67
N ARG A 7 7.95 3.40 -13.11
CA ARG A 7 8.15 2.12 -12.42
C ARG A 7 9.30 2.31 -11.43
N ILE A 8 8.98 2.36 -10.15
CA ILE A 8 9.96 2.18 -9.08
C ILE A 8 9.79 0.74 -8.62
N TRP A 9 10.73 -0.14 -8.95
CA TRP A 9 10.92 -1.36 -8.19
C TRP A 9 12.41 -1.71 -8.08
N ARG A 10 12.77 -2.08 -6.85
CA ARG A 10 13.95 -2.81 -6.41
C ARG A 10 15.24 -2.03 -6.12
N LEU A 11 15.41 -1.67 -4.85
CA LEU A 11 16.70 -1.56 -4.16
C LEU A 11 16.46 -1.84 -2.67
N TYR A 12 16.42 -3.12 -2.26
CA TYR A 12 16.66 -3.53 -0.87
C TYR A 12 17.05 -5.01 -0.86
N GLN A 13 18.29 -5.29 -1.28
CA GLN A 13 19.03 -6.49 -0.91
C GLN A 13 20.43 -6.05 -0.53
N ALA A 14 20.57 -5.60 0.70
CA ALA A 14 21.81 -5.53 1.49
C ALA A 14 21.51 -4.58 2.64
N ASN A 15 21.18 -5.16 3.80
CA ASN A 15 21.53 -4.71 5.16
C ASN A 15 20.59 -5.39 6.14
N THR A 16 21.15 -6.25 6.98
CA THR A 16 20.57 -6.77 8.22
C THR A 16 19.77 -5.69 8.95
N VAL A 17 18.44 -5.81 8.92
CA VAL A 17 17.54 -4.93 9.68
C VAL A 17 17.67 -5.32 11.15
N ARG A 18 18.40 -4.53 11.94
CA ARG A 18 18.67 -4.79 13.36
C ARG A 18 17.49 -4.48 14.29
N GLU A 19 16.42 -3.84 13.79
CA GLU A 19 15.20 -3.60 14.55
C GLU A 19 13.97 -3.58 13.62
N LYS A 20 12.92 -4.32 13.98
CA LYS A 20 11.69 -4.35 13.18
C LYS A 20 11.10 -2.93 13.06
N GLN A 21 10.78 -2.54 11.84
CA GLN A 21 10.31 -1.19 11.53
C GLN A 21 8.87 -0.98 12.05
N LYS A 22 8.67 0.18 12.70
CA LYS A 22 7.37 0.63 13.24
C LYS A 22 6.73 1.63 12.28
N LEU A 23 5.44 1.92 12.49
CA LEU A 23 4.67 2.83 11.63
C LEU A 23 5.36 4.19 11.38
N ALA A 24 5.96 4.80 12.40
CA ALA A 24 6.62 6.11 12.27
C ALA A 24 7.72 6.12 11.19
N GLU A 25 8.55 5.08 11.14
CA GLU A 25 9.62 4.96 10.13
C GLU A 25 9.05 4.72 8.73
N VAL A 26 7.98 3.93 8.63
CA VAL A 26 7.27 3.68 7.36
C VAL A 26 6.63 4.97 6.86
N LEU A 27 5.94 5.73 7.72
CA LEU A 27 5.26 6.97 7.35
C LEU A 27 6.24 8.04 6.88
N LYS A 28 7.45 8.11 7.45
CA LYS A 28 8.47 9.05 7.01
C LYS A 28 8.82 8.85 5.53
N VAL A 29 9.09 7.61 5.11
CA VAL A 29 9.41 7.30 3.72
C VAL A 29 8.18 7.42 2.83
N TYR A 30 7.04 6.96 3.32
CA TYR A 30 5.76 7.01 2.60
C TYR A 30 5.32 8.44 2.28
N GLN A 31 5.46 9.38 3.22
CA GLN A 31 5.13 10.79 3.01
C GLN A 31 6.04 11.46 1.97
N GLU A 32 7.32 11.10 1.92
CA GLU A 32 8.22 11.55 0.84
C GLU A 32 7.77 11.01 -0.53
N ALA A 33 7.34 9.74 -0.60
CA ALA A 33 6.76 9.18 -1.83
C ALA A 33 5.49 9.93 -2.26
N LEU A 34 4.58 10.27 -1.32
CA LEU A 34 3.40 11.07 -1.62
C LEU A 34 3.75 12.46 -2.16
N LYS A 35 4.81 13.12 -1.67
CA LYS A 35 5.29 14.40 -2.22
C LYS A 35 5.73 14.24 -3.68
N ILE A 36 6.42 13.14 -4.02
CA ILE A 36 6.84 12.84 -5.38
C ILE A 36 5.61 12.65 -6.29
N VAL A 37 4.62 11.87 -5.85
CA VAL A 37 3.37 11.65 -6.61
C VAL A 37 2.64 12.97 -6.85
N ARG A 38 2.49 13.82 -5.81
CA ARG A 38 1.87 15.16 -5.94
C ARG A 38 2.60 16.05 -6.94
N ARG A 39 3.94 16.03 -6.93
CA ARG A 39 4.75 16.81 -7.89
C ARG A 39 4.61 16.28 -9.32
N PHE A 40 4.48 14.98 -9.48
CA PHE A 40 4.33 14.34 -10.79
C PHE A 40 2.97 14.62 -11.44
N LYS A 41 1.91 14.79 -10.63
CA LYS A 41 0.52 15.06 -11.09
C LYS A 41 -0.02 14.00 -12.07
N PRO A 42 -0.08 12.72 -11.67
CA PRO A 42 -0.63 11.68 -12.54
C PRO A 42 -2.16 11.79 -12.66
N ASP A 43 -2.71 11.30 -13.78
CA ASP A 43 -4.17 11.20 -13.98
C ASP A 43 -4.80 10.02 -13.22
N PHE A 44 -4.01 8.99 -12.92
CA PHE A 44 -4.40 7.81 -12.16
C PHE A 44 -3.21 7.25 -11.39
N LEU A 45 -3.47 6.55 -10.30
CA LEU A 45 -2.47 5.90 -9.47
C LEU A 45 -2.63 4.39 -9.54
N VAL A 46 -1.50 3.67 -9.60
CA VAL A 46 -1.47 2.21 -9.44
C VAL A 46 -0.63 1.92 -8.20
N VAL A 47 -1.21 1.20 -7.24
CA VAL A 47 -0.56 0.85 -5.97
C VAL A 47 -0.39 -0.66 -5.90
N SER A 48 0.87 -1.09 -5.92
CA SER A 48 1.27 -2.47 -5.61
C SER A 48 1.25 -2.66 -4.09
N LEU A 49 0.28 -3.42 -3.60
CA LEU A 49 0.04 -3.64 -2.16
C LEU A 49 0.65 -4.98 -1.72
N GLY A 50 1.78 -4.92 -1.02
CA GLY A 50 2.37 -6.06 -0.31
C GLY A 50 1.89 -6.11 1.15
N MET A 51 1.60 -7.31 1.64
CA MET A 51 1.10 -7.53 3.02
C MET A 51 2.12 -8.16 3.94
N ASP A 52 3.33 -8.40 3.43
CA ASP A 52 4.53 -8.84 4.14
C ASP A 52 5.03 -7.80 5.18
N ILE A 53 4.46 -6.60 5.18
CA ILE A 53 4.69 -5.56 6.19
C ILE A 53 3.86 -5.75 7.48
N MET A 54 2.89 -6.67 7.47
CA MET A 54 2.00 -6.92 8.61
C MET A 54 2.71 -7.70 9.72
N ARG A 55 2.37 -7.35 10.96
CA ARG A 55 2.78 -8.10 12.15
C ARG A 55 2.31 -9.54 12.05
N GLY A 56 3.26 -10.47 12.20
CA GLY A 56 3.00 -11.91 12.16
C GLY A 56 3.41 -12.56 10.85
N ASP A 57 3.76 -11.78 9.83
CA ASP A 57 4.34 -12.34 8.61
C ASP A 57 5.75 -12.93 8.90
N PRO A 58 6.02 -14.19 8.50
CA PRO A 58 7.29 -14.87 8.77
C PRO A 58 8.48 -14.26 8.02
N THR A 59 8.22 -13.55 6.92
CA THR A 59 9.24 -12.79 6.17
C THR A 59 9.42 -11.37 6.70
N GLY A 60 8.55 -10.93 7.61
CA GLY A 60 8.34 -9.53 7.95
C GLY A 60 9.48 -8.87 8.74
N ALA A 61 10.04 -7.80 8.14
CA ALA A 61 10.90 -6.83 8.79
C ALA A 61 10.14 -5.73 9.56
N PHE A 62 8.80 -5.84 9.63
CA PHE A 62 7.89 -4.77 10.04
C PHE A 62 6.93 -5.24 11.16
N LEU A 63 6.30 -4.27 11.85
CA LEU A 63 5.39 -4.51 12.97
C LEU A 63 4.01 -3.85 12.79
N LEU A 64 3.56 -3.66 11.54
CA LEU A 64 2.34 -2.93 11.25
C LEU A 64 1.10 -3.76 11.60
N ASN A 65 0.09 -3.09 12.14
CA ASN A 65 -1.22 -3.68 12.41
C ASN A 65 -2.28 -3.13 11.45
N THR A 66 -3.51 -3.64 11.55
CA THR A 66 -4.62 -3.20 10.68
C THR A 66 -4.93 -1.71 10.80
N GLY A 67 -4.80 -1.12 12.00
CA GLY A 67 -4.97 0.32 12.22
C GLY A 67 -3.90 1.15 11.49
N ASP A 68 -2.66 0.68 11.50
CA ASP A 68 -1.55 1.31 10.77
C ASP A 68 -1.83 1.33 9.26
N MET A 69 -2.38 0.24 8.72
CA MET A 69 -2.80 0.16 7.32
C MET A 69 -3.95 1.12 6.98
N ARG A 70 -4.88 1.37 7.93
CA ARG A 70 -5.93 2.40 7.74
C ARG A 70 -5.33 3.79 7.64
N GLU A 71 -4.32 4.08 8.45
CA GLU A 71 -3.67 5.39 8.42
C GLU A 71 -2.96 5.63 7.09
N ILE A 72 -2.22 4.63 6.59
CA ILE A 72 -1.58 4.67 5.28
C ILE A 72 -2.62 4.86 4.17
N GLY A 73 -3.70 4.07 4.19
CA GLY A 73 -4.79 4.18 3.22
C GLY A 73 -5.50 5.55 3.25
N SER A 74 -5.71 6.11 4.44
CA SER A 74 -6.29 7.43 4.63
C SER A 74 -5.43 8.51 3.97
N GLN A 75 -4.12 8.52 4.23
CA GLN A 75 -3.19 9.49 3.62
C GLN A 75 -3.13 9.34 2.08
N LEU A 76 -3.25 8.11 1.56
CA LEU A 76 -3.32 7.87 0.12
C LEU A 76 -4.58 8.51 -0.50
N SER A 77 -5.73 8.39 0.17
CA SER A 77 -7.02 8.88 -0.30
C SER A 77 -7.08 10.41 -0.46
N GLU A 78 -6.24 11.13 0.31
CA GLU A 78 -6.10 12.59 0.22
C GLU A 78 -5.44 13.07 -1.08
N LEU A 79 -4.88 12.16 -1.89
CA LEU A 79 -4.41 12.50 -3.23
C LEU A 79 -5.57 12.77 -4.20
N HIS A 80 -6.78 12.28 -3.91
CA HIS A 80 -7.97 12.42 -4.77
C HIS A 80 -7.75 11.95 -6.21
N LEU A 81 -6.99 10.86 -6.37
CA LEU A 81 -6.70 10.24 -7.67
C LEU A 81 -7.49 8.94 -7.85
N PRO A 82 -8.00 8.67 -9.06
CA PRO A 82 -8.46 7.33 -9.42
C PRO A 82 -7.33 6.33 -9.17
N THR A 83 -7.55 5.38 -8.26
CA THR A 83 -6.49 4.49 -7.78
C THR A 83 -6.84 3.03 -8.04
N LEU A 84 -6.00 2.34 -8.80
CA LEU A 84 -6.02 0.89 -8.94
C LEU A 84 -5.08 0.28 -7.90
N VAL A 85 -5.59 -0.64 -7.09
CA VAL A 85 -4.76 -1.39 -6.13
C VAL A 85 -4.57 -2.80 -6.65
N VAL A 86 -3.31 -3.22 -6.74
CA VAL A 86 -2.90 -4.54 -7.22
C VAL A 86 -2.29 -5.26 -6.03
N GLN A 87 -2.89 -6.39 -5.64
CA GLN A 87 -2.33 -7.22 -4.58
C GLN A 87 -1.05 -7.88 -5.08
N GLU A 88 0.05 -7.69 -4.35
CA GLU A 88 1.31 -8.35 -4.60
C GLU A 88 1.52 -9.51 -3.62
N GLY A 89 2.13 -10.59 -4.11
CA GLY A 89 2.37 -11.81 -3.33
C GLY A 89 1.13 -12.69 -3.14
N SER A 90 1.34 -13.91 -2.66
CA SER A 90 0.32 -14.97 -2.60
C SER A 90 0.50 -15.91 -1.41
N SER A 91 0.87 -15.38 -0.24
CA SER A 91 1.04 -16.24 0.95
C SER A 91 -0.27 -16.38 1.74
N PRO A 92 -0.58 -17.57 2.30
CA PRO A 92 -1.79 -17.79 3.11
C PRO A 92 -1.85 -16.93 4.38
N TRP A 93 -0.72 -16.33 4.77
CA TRP A 93 -0.58 -15.41 5.89
C TRP A 93 -0.96 -13.96 5.57
N GLN A 94 -1.25 -13.65 4.31
CA GLN A 94 -1.61 -12.31 3.85
C GLN A 94 -3.11 -12.05 4.06
N THR A 95 -3.54 -12.01 5.32
CA THR A 95 -4.85 -11.51 5.71
C THR A 95 -4.68 -10.30 6.62
N CYS A 96 -5.59 -9.34 6.53
CA CYS A 96 -5.68 -8.28 7.53
C CYS A 96 -6.99 -8.46 8.29
N ALA A 97 -6.90 -8.55 9.62
CA ALA A 97 -8.04 -8.80 10.49
C ALA A 97 -8.84 -10.08 10.15
N GLY A 98 -8.17 -11.13 9.65
CA GLY A 98 -8.80 -12.41 9.31
C GLY A 98 -9.54 -12.44 7.97
N GLU A 99 -9.51 -11.33 7.22
CA GLU A 99 -10.16 -11.20 5.92
C GLU A 99 -9.13 -11.21 4.77
N PRO A 100 -9.52 -11.67 3.55
CA PRO A 100 -8.70 -11.52 2.35
C PRO A 100 -8.30 -10.05 2.14
N VAL A 101 -7.08 -9.82 1.65
CA VAL A 101 -6.50 -8.46 1.56
C VAL A 101 -7.41 -7.47 0.81
N ALA A 102 -8.05 -7.91 -0.26
CA ALA A 102 -8.97 -7.07 -1.03
C ALA A 102 -10.18 -6.61 -0.19
N SER A 103 -10.78 -7.53 0.58
CA SER A 103 -11.88 -7.23 1.51
C SER A 103 -11.42 -6.27 2.61
N CYS A 104 -10.22 -6.51 3.14
CA CYS A 104 -9.66 -5.64 4.16
C CYS A 104 -9.40 -4.25 3.62
N TRP A 105 -8.65 -4.09 2.53
CA TRP A 105 -8.31 -2.79 1.95
C TRP A 105 -9.56 -1.95 1.63
N VAL A 106 -10.59 -2.57 1.06
CA VAL A 106 -11.88 -1.91 0.83
C VAL A 106 -12.52 -1.47 2.15
N SER A 107 -12.50 -2.33 3.18
CA SER A 107 -13.04 -2.01 4.51
C SER A 107 -12.25 -0.93 5.23
N LEU A 108 -10.93 -0.86 5.04
CA LEU A 108 -10.04 0.15 5.64
C LEU A 108 -10.24 1.53 5.01
N ASN A 109 -10.57 1.59 3.72
CA ASN A 109 -10.66 2.84 2.96
C ASN A 109 -12.08 3.30 2.64
N ASN A 110 -13.11 2.65 3.20
CA ASN A 110 -14.50 2.96 2.88
C ASN A 110 -15.00 4.25 3.57
N LYS A 111 -14.65 5.42 3.02
CA LYS A 111 -15.53 6.59 3.05
C LYS A 111 -16.23 6.67 1.69
N ARG A 112 -17.38 5.98 1.55
CA ARG A 112 -18.16 5.89 0.30
C ARG A 112 -18.26 7.25 -0.43
N ARG A 113 -17.77 7.32 -1.66
CA ARG A 113 -18.28 8.24 -2.69
C ARG A 113 -18.80 7.43 -3.88
N ARG A 114 -19.99 7.80 -4.37
CA ARG A 114 -20.64 7.18 -5.53
C ARG A 114 -19.76 7.35 -6.77
N GLY A 115 -19.22 6.26 -7.31
CA GLY A 115 -18.60 6.24 -8.65
C GLY A 115 -17.29 5.48 -8.80
N GLU A 116 -16.60 5.13 -7.72
CA GLU A 116 -15.32 4.40 -7.80
C GLU A 116 -15.56 2.89 -8.03
N ARG A 117 -15.09 2.39 -9.17
CA ARG A 117 -15.09 0.95 -9.50
C ARG A 117 -13.74 0.37 -9.09
N PHE A 118 -13.72 -0.40 -8.00
CA PHE A 118 -12.59 -1.25 -7.68
C PHE A 118 -12.62 -2.47 -8.61
N TYR A 119 -11.62 -2.59 -9.48
CA TYR A 119 -11.39 -3.82 -10.23
C TYR A 119 -10.53 -4.74 -9.37
N ASN A 120 -11.15 -5.76 -8.77
CA ASN A 120 -10.42 -6.85 -8.13
C ASN A 120 -10.18 -7.95 -9.19
N ASN A 121 -8.99 -7.95 -9.79
CA ASN A 121 -8.51 -9.09 -10.56
C ASN A 121 -7.70 -9.99 -9.62
N SER A 122 -8.40 -10.77 -8.81
CA SER A 122 -7.81 -11.98 -8.23
C SER A 122 -7.76 -13.02 -9.36
N ILE A 123 -6.56 -13.38 -9.81
CA ILE A 123 -6.34 -14.53 -10.71
C ILE A 123 -6.17 -15.77 -9.83
#